data_AF-A0A1G9ZDA3-F1
#
_entry.id   AF-A0A1G9ZDA3-F1
#
_cell.length_a   1.000
_cell.length_b   1.000
_cell.length_c   1.000
_cell.angle_alpha   90.00
_cell.angle_beta   90.00
_cell.angle_gamma   90.00
#
_symmetry.space_group_name_H-M   'P 1'
#
loop_
_entity.id
_entity.type
_entity.pdbx_description
1 polymer ?
#
loop_
_entity_poly.entity_id
_entity_poly.type
_entity_poly.pdbx_seq_one_letter_code
_entity_poly.pdbx_strand_id
1 'polypeptide(L)' 'MAATPFRPPWFGNRGVQVLAAGALAYSLVQVVVQLVDAAWGEAFLYAAWSVLFGYVLVESLRFRREQDAARDEPADQGD' A
#
# COMPACT_ATOMS: atom_id res chain seq x y z
N MET A 1 -16.27 20.53 -6.47
CA MET A 1 -14.83 20.52 -6.17
C MET A 1 -14.49 19.14 -5.63
N ALA A 2 -13.75 18.32 -6.37
CA ALA A 2 -13.27 17.05 -5.83
C ALA A 2 -12.22 17.40 -4.77
N ALA A 3 -12.51 17.12 -3.50
CA ALA A 3 -11.54 17.28 -2.44
C ALA A 3 -10.33 16.41 -2.78
N THR A 4 -9.15 17.00 -2.91
CA THR A 4 -7.91 16.24 -2.98
C THR A 4 -7.89 15.35 -1.74
N PRO A 5 -7.93 14.01 -1.87
CA PRO A 5 -8.03 13.17 -0.69
C PRO A 5 -6.86 13.49 0.24
N PHE A 6 -7.10 13.63 1.54
CA PHE A 6 -6.02 13.87 2.49
C PHE A 6 -5.13 12.62 2.54
N ARG A 7 -3.85 12.76 2.19
CA ARG A 7 -2.93 11.61 2.09
C ARG A 7 -1.71 11.96 2.96
N PRO A 8 -1.53 11.28 4.11
CA PRO A 8 -0.51 11.67 5.07
C PRO A 8 0.90 11.63 4.47
N PRO A 9 1.81 12.54 4.84
CA PRO A 9 3.15 12.63 4.24
C PRO A 9 4.00 11.37 4.46
N TRP A 10 3.72 10.60 5.53
CA TRP A 10 4.39 9.33 5.80
C TRP A 10 3.97 8.18 4.88
N PHE A 11 2.88 8.34 4.12
CA PHE A 11 2.32 7.27 3.28
C PHE A 11 3.25 6.88 2.11
N GLY A 12 4.05 7.81 1.60
CA GLY A 12 5.10 7.55 0.60
C GLY A 12 6.42 7.01 1.17
N ASN A 13 6.50 6.76 2.48
CA ASN A 13 7.75 6.33 3.10
C ASN A 13 8.05 4.85 2.81
N ARG A 14 9.32 4.50 2.60
CA ARG A 14 9.76 3.12 2.31
C ARG A 14 9.39 2.15 3.43
N GLY A 15 9.40 2.62 4.69
CA GLY A 15 8.97 1.80 5.83
C GLY A 15 7.53 1.31 5.69
N VAL A 16 6.62 2.17 5.23
CA VAL A 16 5.21 1.81 5.02
C VAL A 16 5.06 0.81 3.87
N GLN A 17 5.83 0.99 2.78
CA GLN A 17 5.85 0.05 1.67
C GLN A 17 6.32 -1.34 2.10
N VAL A 18 7.41 -1.42 2.88
CA VAL A 18 7.93 -2.69 3.40
C VAL A 18 6.93 -3.36 4.34
N LEU A 19 6.31 -2.59 5.24
CA LEU A 19 5.28 -3.12 6.15
C LEU A 19 4.05 -3.60 5.38
N ALA A 20 3.57 -2.83 4.41
CA ALA A 20 2.41 -3.21 3.58
C ALA A 20 2.71 -4.45 2.74
N ALA A 21 3.90 -4.55 2.14
CA ALA A 21 4.34 -5.72 1.38
C ALA A 21 4.48 -6.96 2.28
N GLY A 22 5.07 -6.81 3.47
CA GLY A 22 5.19 -7.89 4.44
C GLY A 22 3.83 -8.38 4.94
N ALA A 23 2.92 -7.46 5.28
CA ALA A 23 1.57 -7.77 5.69
C ALA A 23 0.79 -8.48 4.57
N LEU A 24 0.91 -8.01 3.32
CA LEU A 24 0.30 -8.65 2.16
C LEU A 24 0.80 -10.09 1.98
N ALA A 25 2.12 -10.29 1.99
CA ALA A 25 2.72 -11.62 1.84
C ALA A 25 2.27 -12.56 2.96
N TYR A 26 2.24 -12.08 4.20
CA TYR A 26 1.73 -12.84 5.34
C TYR A 26 0.26 -13.23 5.17
N SER A 27 -0.60 -12.28 4.78
CA SER A 27 -2.02 -12.56 4.53
C SER A 27 -2.22 -13.61 3.45
N LEU A 28 -1.47 -13.55 2.35
CA LEU A 28 -1.55 -14.54 1.27
C LEU A 28 -1.15 -15.95 1.74
N VAL A 29 -0.07 -16.06 2.53
CA VAL A 29 0.33 -17.34 3.13
C VAL A 29 -0.79 -17.87 4.04
N GLN A 30 -1.35 -17.01 4.88
CA GLN A 30 -2.44 -17.40 5.78
C GLN A 30 -3.69 -17.84 5.02
N VAL A 31 -4.07 -17.17 3.91
CA VAL A 31 -5.17 -17.66 3.05
C VAL A 31 -4.94 -19.12 2.66
N VAL A 32 -3.75 -19.46 2.16
CA VAL A 32 -3.44 -20.83 1.74
C VAL A 32 -3.50 -21.82 2.91
N VAL A 33 -2.92 -21.47 4.06
CA VAL A 33 -2.95 -22.31 5.27
C VAL A 33 -4.39 -22.57 5.71
N GLN A 34 -5.21 -21.53 5.83
CA GLN A 34 -6.59 -21.67 6.28
C GLN A 34 -7.48 -22.43 5.27
N LEU A 35 -7.19 -22.33 3.96
CA LEU A 35 -7.87 -23.13 2.94
C LEU A 35 -7.54 -24.62 3.07
N VAL A 36 -6.27 -24.96 3.36
CA VAL A 36 -5.85 -26.36 3.59
C VAL A 36 -6.52 -26.92 4.85
N ASP A 37 -6.68 -26.10 5.89
CA ASP A 37 -7.37 -26.48 7.13
C ASP A 37 -8.92 -26.41 7.04
N ALA A 38 -9.48 -26.12 5.86
CA ALA A 38 -10.92 -25.92 5.62
C ALA A 38 -11.56 -24.86 6.55
N ALA A 39 -10.77 -23.92 7.05
CA ALA A 39 -11.19 -22.79 7.88
C ALA A 39 -11.66 -21.61 7.00
N TRP A 40 -12.78 -21.80 6.30
CA TRP A 40 -13.27 -20.87 5.25
C TRP A 40 -13.50 -19.43 5.75
N GLY A 41 -13.94 -19.26 7.00
CA GLY A 41 -14.16 -17.94 7.59
C GLY A 41 -12.86 -17.15 7.76
N GLU A 42 -11.82 -17.80 8.30
CA GLU A 42 -10.50 -17.20 8.46
C GLU A 42 -9.83 -16.97 7.09
N ALA A 43 -9.96 -17.91 6.16
CA ALA A 43 -9.47 -17.75 4.79
C ALA A 43 -10.08 -16.52 4.10
N PHE A 44 -11.40 -16.31 4.25
CA PHE A 44 -12.07 -15.11 3.76
C PHE A 44 -11.54 -13.83 4.41
N LEU A 45 -11.34 -13.84 5.72
CA LEU A 45 -10.84 -12.67 6.45
C LEU A 45 -9.42 -12.30 5.97
N TYR A 46 -8.51 -13.27 5.85
CA TYR A 46 -7.18 -13.03 5.32
C TYR A 46 -7.19 -12.59 3.85
N ALA A 47 -8.14 -13.07 3.05
CA ALA A 47 -8.32 -12.58 1.68
C ALA A 47 -8.72 -11.10 1.67
N ALA A 48 -9.67 -10.68 2.52
CA ALA A 48 -10.06 -9.27 2.66
C ALA A 48 -8.88 -8.39 3.10
N TRP A 49 -8.07 -8.87 4.06
CA TRP A 49 -6.84 -8.17 4.47
C TRP A 49 -5.82 -8.07 3.34
N SER A 50 -5.67 -9.11 2.51
CA SER A 50 -4.78 -9.06 1.34
C SER A 50 -5.19 -7.96 0.35
N VAL A 51 -6.49 -7.76 0.12
CA VAL A 51 -6.99 -6.68 -0.74
C VAL A 51 -6.67 -5.32 -0.14
N LEU A 52 -6.88 -5.15 1.18
CA LEU A 52 -6.58 -3.90 1.86
C LEU A 52 -5.08 -3.57 1.80
N PHE A 53 -4.20 -4.51 2.15
CA PHE A 53 -2.76 -4.28 2.12
C PHE A 53 -2.22 -4.10 0.69
N GLY A 54 -2.79 -4.82 -0.28
CA GLY A 54 -2.50 -4.63 -1.70
C GLY A 54 -2.83 -3.22 -2.16
N TYR A 55 -4.02 -2.71 -1.80
CA TYR A 55 -4.42 -1.33 -2.09
C TYR A 55 -3.46 -0.32 -1.43
N VAL A 56 -3.16 -0.47 -0.13
CA VAL A 56 -2.22 0.40 0.58
C VAL A 56 -0.85 0.40 -0.09
N LEU A 57 -0.33 -0.77 -0.46
CA LEU A 57 0.96 -0.89 -1.13
C LEU A 57 0.96 -0.17 -2.48
N VAL A 58 -0.02 -0.43 -3.34
CA VAL A 58 -0.14 0.23 -4.66
C VAL A 58 -0.24 1.74 -4.50
N GLU A 59 -1.08 2.21 -3.59
CA GLU A 59 -1.29 3.63 -3.36
C GLU A 59 -0.03 4.29 -2.78
N SER A 60 0.69 3.62 -1.87
CA SER A 60 1.94 4.10 -1.29
C SER A 60 3.08 4.19 -2.31
N LEU A 61 3.06 3.34 -3.34
CA LEU A 61 3.98 3.40 -4.47
C LEU A 61 3.61 4.52 -5.44
N ARG A 62 2.32 4.73 -5.72
CA ARG A 62 1.83 5.80 -6.60
C ARG A 62 2.13 7.19 -6.05
N PHE A 63 1.64 7.51 -4.86
CA PHE A 63 2.59 7.68 -3.76
C PHE A 63 3.88 8.44 -3.99
N ARG A 64 4.88 7.63 -3.71
CA ARG A 64 6.26 7.97 -3.79
C ARG A 64 6.65 8.49 -5.17
N ARG A 65 6.07 7.93 -6.24
CA ARG A 65 6.30 8.42 -7.60
C ARG A 65 5.81 9.86 -7.81
N GLU A 66 4.63 10.21 -7.29
CA GLU A 66 4.11 11.59 -7.34
C GLU A 66 5.03 12.55 -6.56
N GLN A 67 5.53 12.13 -5.39
CA GLN A 67 6.48 12.93 -4.58
C GLN A 67 7.85 13.09 -5.24
N ASP A 68 8.39 12.02 -5.81
CA ASP A 68 9.68 12.06 -6.50
C ASP A 68 9.58 12.95 -7.77
N ALA A 69 8.47 12.87 -8.52
CA ALA A 69 8.23 13.73 -9.69
C ALA A 69 8.10 15.22 -9.33
N ALA A 70 7.42 15.57 -8.24
CA ALA A 70 7.30 16.95 -7.76
C ALA A 70 8.62 17.50 -7.20
N ARG A 71 9.54 16.63 -6.78
CA ARG A 71 10.87 17.01 -6.31
C ARG A 71 11.84 17.30 -7.47
N ASP A 72 11.65 16.64 -8.60
CA ASP A 72 12.51 16.77 -9.78
C ASP A 72 12.12 17.96 -10.69
N GLU A 73 11.03 18.68 -10.40
CA GLU A 73 10.75 19.99 -11.02
C GLU A 73 11.79 21.03 -10.54
N PRO A 74 12.64 21.55 -11.44
CA PRO A 74 13.77 22.39 -11.06
C PRO A 74 13.30 23.77 -10.60
N ALA A 75 13.99 24.29 -9.58
CA ALA A 75 13.96 25.69 -9.16
C ALA A 75 14.61 26.62 -10.21
N ASP A 76 14.17 26.52 -11.48
CA ASP A 76 14.62 27.35 -12.60
C ASP A 76 13.68 28.55 -12.80
N GLN A 77 13.42 29.28 -11.71
CA GLN A 77 12.92 30.65 -11.75
C GLN A 77 13.76 31.47 -10.77
N GLY A 78 14.98 31.77 -11.20
CA GLY A 78 15.91 32.62 -10.49
C GLY A 78 16.98 33.14 -11.43
N ASP A 79 16.61 34.08 -12.30
CA ASP A 79 17.47 35.20 -12.72
C ASP A 79 16.59 36.38 -13.18
#